data_AF-A0AAU4R1C5-F1
#
_entry.id   AF-A0AAU4R1C5-F1
#
_cell.length_a   1.000
_cell.length_b   1.000
_cell.length_c   1.000
_cell.angle_alpha   90.00
_cell.angle_beta   90.00
_cell.angle_gamma   90.00
#
_symmetry.space_group_name_H-M   'P 1'
#
loop_
_entity.id
_entity.type
_entity.pdbx_description
1 polymer ?
#
loop_
_entity_poly.entity_id
_entity_poly.type
_entity_poly.pdbx_seq_one_letter_code
_entity_poly.pdbx_strand_id
1 'polypeptide(L)'
;MTPVTISAAGSGAADGTPNGGALVGDAARSIADAARAGEGAARTAGVTVRTVHDVAGIRAVADFFADVWQTSRASPPYPAEVLRSLVHAGGAVHAAYSAVPSGERLAGAAVAVFGQLAERDVYSFVAAATASGRGVGFAVKQTQRLWALERGATSMRWTFDPLVRRNARFNLVKLGAVGSEYLVDFYGPMSDGVNDGDESDRLTVVWDLVTGTTRRDDSADDRAAADVVRRAPDGSALALSDADRLWCRVPEDIVALRAADPALALDWRHAVREVFSDAYAEGLRATAMSRDGWYLLTRPSPDLPTAGVGAEATVATTGATSKISCGPASEGL
;
A
#
# COMPACT_ATOMS: atom_id res chain seq x y z
N MET A 1 -56.78 -42.15 21.78
CA MET A 1 -56.18 -41.83 23.10
C MET A 1 -54.93 -42.70 23.21
N THR A 2 -53.69 -42.25 23.19
CA THR A 2 -53.05 -40.92 23.32
C THR A 2 -51.62 -41.12 22.76
N PRO A 3 -51.01 -40.16 22.05
CA PRO A 3 -49.67 -40.35 21.48
C PRO A 3 -48.57 -40.15 22.52
N VAL A 4 -47.47 -40.87 22.32
CA VAL A 4 -46.25 -40.88 23.14
C VAL A 4 -45.44 -39.62 22.89
N THR A 5 -45.11 -38.91 23.97
CA THR A 5 -44.14 -37.81 24.01
C THR A 5 -42.72 -38.38 24.06
N ILE A 6 -41.84 -37.99 23.15
CA ILE A 6 -40.39 -38.17 23.29
C ILE A 6 -39.74 -36.80 23.37
N SER A 7 -39.20 -36.51 24.55
CA SER A 7 -38.42 -35.32 24.88
C SER A 7 -36.99 -35.43 24.38
N ALA A 8 -36.41 -34.27 24.08
CA ALA A 8 -35.11 -34.05 23.49
C ALA A 8 -33.93 -34.41 24.41
N ALA A 9 -32.88 -34.98 23.81
CA ALA A 9 -31.49 -34.80 24.22
C ALA A 9 -30.59 -35.12 23.01
N GLY A 10 -30.31 -34.11 22.18
CA GLY A 10 -29.34 -34.20 21.11
C GLY A 10 -28.04 -33.51 21.53
N SER A 11 -27.04 -34.29 21.90
CA SER A 11 -25.66 -33.85 22.10
C SER A 11 -25.07 -33.46 20.74
N GLY A 12 -24.99 -32.16 20.46
CA GLY A 12 -24.24 -31.64 19.32
C GLY A 12 -22.75 -31.67 19.61
N ALA A 13 -22.04 -32.61 19.00
CA ALA A 13 -20.58 -32.59 18.94
C ALA A 13 -20.13 -31.32 18.20
N ALA A 14 -19.20 -30.58 18.81
CA ALA A 14 -18.54 -29.43 18.21
C ALA A 14 -17.60 -29.93 17.10
N ASP A 15 -18.09 -29.96 15.86
CA ASP A 15 -17.24 -30.11 14.70
C ASP A 15 -16.73 -28.72 14.30
N GLY A 16 -15.41 -28.57 14.26
CA GLY A 16 -14.69 -27.29 14.09
C GLY A 16 -14.81 -26.67 12.69
N THR A 17 -15.95 -26.82 12.04
CA THR A 17 -16.24 -26.18 10.76
C THR A 17 -16.61 -24.72 11.04
N PRO A 18 -15.94 -23.73 10.43
CA PRO A 18 -16.32 -22.33 10.59
C PRO A 18 -17.79 -22.18 10.18
N ASN A 19 -18.61 -21.64 11.09
CA ASN A 19 -20.02 -21.40 10.81
C ASN A 19 -20.11 -20.43 9.61
N GLY A 20 -20.50 -20.92 8.43
CA GLY A 20 -20.56 -20.12 7.21
C GLY A 20 -21.45 -18.87 7.34
N GLY A 21 -22.43 -18.89 8.26
CA GLY A 21 -23.25 -17.72 8.58
C GLY A 21 -22.50 -16.59 9.32
N ALA A 22 -21.46 -16.91 10.10
CA ALA A 22 -20.64 -15.92 10.79
C ALA A 22 -19.73 -15.16 9.81
N LEU A 23 -19.07 -15.88 8.90
CA LEU A 23 -18.17 -15.32 7.88
C LEU A 23 -18.91 -14.42 6.87
N VAL A 24 -20.13 -14.80 6.45
CA VAL A 24 -20.98 -13.96 5.59
C VAL A 24 -21.43 -12.69 6.32
N GLY A 25 -21.72 -12.80 7.63
CA GLY A 25 -22.06 -11.66 8.49
C GLY A 25 -20.90 -10.68 8.66
N ASP A 26 -19.67 -11.17 8.79
CA ASP A 26 -18.46 -10.34 8.89
C ASP A 26 -18.19 -9.59 7.58
N ALA A 27 -18.27 -10.25 6.43
CA ALA A 27 -18.05 -9.61 5.13
C ALA A 27 -19.05 -8.48 4.86
N ALA A 28 -20.34 -8.70 5.12
CA ALA A 28 -21.37 -7.68 4.92
C ALA A 28 -21.18 -6.46 5.85
N ARG A 29 -20.75 -6.70 7.10
CA ARG A 29 -20.40 -5.62 8.03
C ARG A 29 -19.20 -4.82 7.53
N SER A 30 -18.12 -5.48 7.12
CA SER A 30 -16.91 -4.81 6.63
C SER A 30 -17.18 -3.98 5.37
N ILE A 31 -18.03 -4.45 4.45
CA ILE A 31 -18.45 -3.67 3.26
C ILE A 31 -19.22 -2.41 3.70
N ALA A 32 -20.20 -2.54 4.60
CA ALA A 32 -20.97 -1.39 5.09
C ALA A 32 -20.10 -0.38 5.86
N ASP A 33 -19.13 -0.86 6.64
CA ASP A 33 -18.13 -0.01 7.31
C ASP A 33 -17.24 0.71 6.31
N ALA A 34 -16.74 0.00 5.30
CA ALA A 34 -15.92 0.59 4.23
C ALA A 34 -16.69 1.66 3.45
N ALA A 35 -17.98 1.43 3.15
CA ALA A 35 -18.84 2.40 2.49
C ALA A 35 -18.98 3.69 3.33
N ARG A 36 -19.35 3.55 4.62
CA ARG A 36 -19.46 4.70 5.54
C ARG A 36 -18.14 5.47 5.66
N ALA A 37 -17.03 4.75 5.78
CA ALA A 37 -15.72 5.35 5.95
C ALA A 37 -15.25 6.05 4.66
N GLY A 38 -15.55 5.49 3.49
CA GLY A 38 -15.30 6.10 2.18
C GLY A 38 -16.09 7.39 1.98
N GLU A 39 -17.40 7.36 2.24
CA GLU A 39 -18.25 8.57 2.17
C GLU A 39 -17.80 9.64 3.14
N GLY A 40 -17.50 9.27 4.39
CA GLY A 40 -16.98 10.20 5.40
C GLY A 40 -15.68 10.85 4.96
N ALA A 41 -14.73 10.05 4.46
CA ALA A 41 -13.45 10.55 3.96
C ALA A 41 -13.61 11.50 2.75
N ALA A 42 -14.47 11.14 1.80
CA ALA A 42 -14.77 11.97 0.64
C ALA A 42 -15.39 13.32 1.03
N ARG A 43 -16.38 13.31 1.96
CA ARG A 43 -16.98 14.52 2.52
C ARG A 43 -15.95 15.41 3.23
N THR A 44 -15.13 14.84 4.10
CA THR A 44 -14.08 15.60 4.83
C THR A 44 -13.05 16.22 3.89
N ALA A 45 -12.70 15.52 2.80
CA ALA A 45 -11.76 16.01 1.80
C ALA A 45 -12.38 16.95 0.77
N GLY A 46 -13.72 17.13 0.77
CA GLY A 46 -14.42 17.97 -0.20
C GLY A 46 -14.34 17.43 -1.64
N VAL A 47 -14.33 16.11 -1.80
CA VAL A 47 -14.23 15.46 -3.11
C VAL A 47 -15.32 14.42 -3.32
N THR A 48 -15.62 14.15 -4.59
CA THR A 48 -16.37 12.97 -5.03
C THR A 48 -15.39 11.96 -5.60
N VAL A 49 -15.41 10.71 -5.13
CA VAL A 49 -14.55 9.64 -5.68
C VAL A 49 -15.40 8.68 -6.50
N ARG A 50 -14.97 8.39 -7.73
CA ARG A 50 -15.66 7.46 -8.64
C ARG A 50 -14.69 6.50 -9.32
N THR A 51 -15.16 5.29 -9.61
CA THR A 51 -14.45 4.37 -10.50
C THR A 51 -14.65 4.82 -11.94
N VAL A 52 -13.55 4.89 -12.70
CA VAL A 52 -13.52 5.42 -14.06
C VAL A 52 -13.40 4.26 -15.04
N HIS A 53 -14.26 4.27 -16.06
CA HIS A 53 -14.34 3.19 -17.05
C HIS A 53 -14.33 3.68 -18.49
N ASP A 54 -14.59 4.96 -18.74
CA ASP A 54 -14.59 5.52 -20.09
C ASP A 54 -13.20 6.00 -20.51
N VAL A 55 -13.00 6.10 -21.83
CA VAL A 55 -11.72 6.47 -22.44
C VAL A 55 -11.26 7.87 -22.02
N ALA A 56 -12.19 8.83 -21.95
CA ALA A 56 -11.87 10.21 -21.63
C ALA A 56 -11.40 10.36 -20.17
N GLY A 57 -12.10 9.70 -19.24
CA GLY A 57 -11.74 9.69 -17.83
C GLY A 57 -10.41 8.99 -17.58
N ILE A 58 -10.14 7.83 -18.21
CA ILE A 58 -8.85 7.14 -18.07
C ILE A 58 -7.70 8.00 -18.62
N ARG A 59 -7.91 8.68 -19.75
CA ARG A 59 -6.93 9.64 -20.28
C ARG A 59 -6.68 10.80 -19.32
N ALA A 60 -7.73 11.35 -18.72
CA ALA A 60 -7.60 12.42 -17.73
C ALA A 60 -6.81 11.96 -16.48
N VAL A 61 -6.93 10.69 -16.08
CA VAL A 61 -6.12 10.11 -14.99
C VAL A 61 -4.64 9.96 -15.41
N ALA A 62 -4.36 9.53 -16.63
CA ALA A 62 -2.99 9.47 -17.15
C ALA A 62 -2.33 10.87 -17.18
N ASP A 63 -3.05 11.87 -17.69
CA ASP A 63 -2.63 13.28 -17.65
C ASP A 63 -2.39 13.77 -16.22
N PHE A 64 -3.27 13.40 -15.29
CA PHE A 64 -3.12 13.75 -13.88
C PHE A 64 -1.85 13.13 -13.26
N PHE A 65 -1.54 11.87 -13.57
CA PHE A 65 -0.29 11.27 -13.14
C PHE A 65 0.93 11.95 -13.79
N ALA A 66 0.85 12.35 -15.06
CA ALA A 66 1.94 13.12 -15.66
C ALA A 66 2.20 14.42 -14.90
N ASP A 67 1.14 15.17 -14.54
CA ASP A 67 1.26 16.40 -13.76
C ASP A 67 1.88 16.16 -12.37
N VAL A 68 1.47 15.10 -11.67
CA VAL A 68 1.97 14.79 -10.32
C VAL A 68 3.45 14.43 -10.33
N TRP A 69 3.87 13.62 -11.31
CA TRP A 69 5.27 13.22 -11.48
C TRP A 69 6.09 14.19 -12.34
N GLN A 70 5.52 15.34 -12.72
CA GLN A 70 6.20 16.38 -13.50
C GLN A 70 6.80 15.86 -14.82
N THR A 71 6.11 14.92 -15.45
CA THR A 71 6.49 14.35 -16.75
C THR A 71 5.63 14.94 -17.87
N SER A 72 6.03 14.72 -19.12
CA SER A 72 5.22 15.15 -20.27
C SER A 72 3.91 14.37 -20.35
N ARG A 73 2.79 15.07 -20.56
CA ARG A 73 1.50 14.40 -20.86
C ARG A 73 1.51 13.62 -22.18
N ALA A 74 2.47 13.88 -23.07
CA ALA A 74 2.67 13.05 -24.26
C ALA A 74 3.35 11.70 -23.94
N SER A 75 3.94 11.56 -22.77
CA SER A 75 4.62 10.35 -22.28
C SER A 75 4.42 10.22 -20.76
N PRO A 76 3.17 10.03 -20.31
CA PRO A 76 2.87 9.89 -18.89
C PRO A 76 3.54 8.62 -18.33
N PRO A 77 3.86 8.56 -17.02
CA PRO A 77 4.46 7.37 -16.41
C PRO A 77 3.54 6.14 -16.52
N TYR A 78 2.22 6.38 -16.59
CA TYR A 78 1.21 5.35 -16.79
C TYR A 78 0.31 5.73 -17.97
N PRO A 79 0.62 5.23 -19.18
CA PRO A 79 -0.16 5.52 -20.37
C PRO A 79 -1.62 5.06 -20.28
N ALA A 80 -2.52 5.81 -20.92
CA ALA A 80 -3.96 5.59 -20.83
C ALA A 80 -4.38 4.20 -21.34
N GLU A 81 -3.71 3.70 -22.38
CA GLU A 81 -3.91 2.36 -22.95
C GLU A 81 -3.49 1.24 -21.99
N VAL A 82 -2.45 1.47 -21.16
CA VAL A 82 -2.05 0.53 -20.10
C VAL A 82 -3.11 0.54 -19.01
N LEU A 83 -3.51 1.71 -18.53
CA LEU A 83 -4.58 1.84 -17.52
C LEU A 83 -5.89 1.21 -18.01
N ARG A 84 -6.23 1.39 -19.28
CA ARG A 84 -7.41 0.76 -19.89
C ARG A 84 -7.30 -0.75 -19.93
N SER A 85 -6.13 -1.28 -20.30
CA SER A 85 -5.87 -2.73 -20.29
C SER A 85 -6.02 -3.33 -18.89
N LEU A 86 -5.53 -2.64 -17.86
CA LEU A 86 -5.68 -3.08 -16.46
C LEU A 86 -7.15 -3.14 -16.03
N VAL A 87 -7.96 -2.13 -16.39
CA VAL A 87 -9.41 -2.16 -16.14
C VAL A 87 -10.08 -3.31 -16.90
N HIS A 88 -9.69 -3.54 -18.15
CA HIS A 88 -10.22 -4.65 -18.95
C HIS A 88 -9.87 -6.02 -18.36
N ALA A 89 -8.70 -6.17 -17.75
CA ALA A 89 -8.25 -7.37 -17.05
C ALA A 89 -8.94 -7.58 -15.68
N GLY A 90 -9.86 -6.69 -15.28
CA GLY A 90 -10.59 -6.79 -14.01
C GLY A 90 -10.06 -5.91 -12.88
N GLY A 91 -9.02 -5.10 -13.14
CA GLY A 91 -8.57 -4.05 -12.23
C GLY A 91 -9.51 -2.85 -12.20
N ALA A 92 -9.11 -1.81 -11.48
CA ALA A 92 -9.87 -0.57 -11.35
C ALA A 92 -8.99 0.67 -11.39
N VAL A 93 -9.55 1.73 -11.95
CA VAL A 93 -9.05 3.10 -11.84
C VAL A 93 -10.08 3.89 -11.06
N HIS A 94 -9.69 4.49 -9.94
CA HIS A 94 -10.51 5.40 -9.16
C HIS A 94 -9.96 6.82 -9.27
N ALA A 95 -10.86 7.79 -9.33
CA ALA A 95 -10.52 9.20 -9.45
C ALA A 95 -11.35 10.03 -8.46
N ALA A 96 -10.68 10.91 -7.74
CA ALA A 96 -11.26 11.89 -6.83
C ALA A 96 -11.34 13.25 -7.53
N TYR A 97 -12.51 13.88 -7.46
CA TYR A 97 -12.82 15.15 -8.10
C TYR A 97 -13.21 16.18 -7.04
N SER A 98 -12.53 17.32 -7.05
CA SER A 98 -12.92 18.51 -6.27
C SER A 98 -13.79 19.43 -7.11
N ALA A 99 -14.82 20.02 -6.51
CA ALA A 99 -15.62 21.05 -7.16
C ALA A 99 -14.78 22.32 -7.40
N VAL A 100 -14.92 22.91 -8.57
CA VAL A 100 -14.34 24.20 -8.96
C VAL A 100 -15.41 25.04 -9.69
N PRO A 101 -15.29 26.37 -9.78
CA PRO A 101 -16.31 27.20 -10.44
C PRO A 101 -16.62 26.78 -11.88
N SER A 102 -15.64 26.23 -12.59
CA SER A 102 -15.75 25.74 -13.99
C SER A 102 -16.17 24.27 -14.10
N GLY A 103 -16.57 23.61 -13.00
CA GLY A 103 -16.99 22.20 -13.00
C GLY A 103 -16.24 21.37 -11.96
N GLU A 104 -15.60 20.29 -12.40
CA GLU A 104 -14.82 19.39 -11.54
C GLU A 104 -13.36 19.36 -11.97
N ARG A 105 -12.46 19.22 -10.99
CA ARG A 105 -11.03 19.01 -11.23
C ARG A 105 -10.56 17.75 -10.53
N LEU A 106 -9.75 16.94 -11.22
CA LEU A 106 -9.05 15.81 -10.61
C LEU A 106 -8.14 16.29 -9.46
N ALA A 107 -8.37 15.73 -8.28
CA ALA A 107 -7.63 15.99 -7.06
C ALA A 107 -6.83 14.77 -6.59
N GLY A 108 -7.16 13.57 -7.09
CA GLY A 108 -6.44 12.34 -6.80
C GLY A 108 -6.89 11.19 -7.68
N ALA A 109 -6.06 10.16 -7.79
CA ALA A 109 -6.41 8.94 -8.49
C ALA A 109 -5.62 7.75 -7.93
N ALA A 110 -6.17 6.55 -8.08
CA ALA A 110 -5.45 5.32 -7.79
C ALA A 110 -5.88 4.18 -8.71
N VAL A 111 -4.96 3.25 -8.93
CA VAL A 111 -5.16 2.06 -9.75
C VAL A 111 -4.97 0.83 -8.86
N ALA A 112 -5.83 -0.16 -9.03
CA ALA A 112 -5.78 -1.43 -8.32
C ALA A 112 -5.89 -2.60 -9.30
N VAL A 113 -5.20 -3.69 -8.99
CA VAL A 113 -5.29 -4.98 -9.68
C VAL A 113 -5.42 -6.09 -8.66
N PHE A 114 -6.04 -7.21 -9.02
CA PHE A 114 -6.05 -8.39 -8.17
C PHE A 114 -4.68 -9.05 -8.16
N GLY A 115 -4.26 -9.52 -6.99
CA GLY A 115 -3.08 -10.37 -6.87
C GLY A 115 -3.43 -11.83 -7.18
N GLN A 116 -2.78 -12.76 -6.50
CA GLN A 116 -3.01 -14.18 -6.76
C GLN A 116 -4.40 -14.60 -6.26
N LEU A 117 -5.14 -15.35 -7.08
CA LEU A 117 -6.54 -15.69 -6.80
C LEU A 117 -6.72 -16.39 -5.42
N ALA A 118 -5.76 -17.20 -5.01
CA ALA A 118 -5.79 -17.92 -3.74
C ALA A 118 -5.63 -17.00 -2.51
N GLU A 119 -4.97 -15.86 -2.66
CA GLU A 119 -4.63 -14.95 -1.55
C GLU A 119 -5.74 -13.96 -1.22
N ARG A 120 -6.74 -13.81 -2.11
CA ARG A 120 -7.81 -12.81 -1.98
C ARG A 120 -7.25 -11.41 -1.70
N ASP A 121 -6.14 -11.07 -2.35
CA ASP A 121 -5.43 -9.80 -2.20
C ASP A 121 -5.64 -8.88 -3.41
N VAL A 122 -5.50 -7.59 -3.15
CA VAL A 122 -5.44 -6.54 -4.18
C VAL A 122 -4.09 -5.86 -4.10
N TYR A 123 -3.43 -5.68 -5.24
CA TYR A 123 -2.26 -4.81 -5.35
C TYR A 123 -2.70 -3.38 -5.70
N SER A 124 -2.40 -2.41 -4.83
CA SER A 124 -2.63 -0.99 -5.11
C SER A 124 -1.47 -0.46 -5.97
N PHE A 125 -1.65 -0.58 -7.29
CA PHE A 125 -0.60 -0.40 -8.30
C PHE A 125 0.02 1.00 -8.30
N VAL A 126 -0.80 2.05 -8.25
CA VAL A 126 -0.35 3.44 -8.11
C VAL A 126 -1.43 4.25 -7.41
N ALA A 127 -1.02 5.24 -6.61
CA ALA A 127 -1.93 6.24 -6.05
C ALA A 127 -1.24 7.60 -5.98
N ALA A 128 -1.99 8.65 -6.31
CA ALA A 128 -1.54 10.03 -6.19
C ALA A 128 -2.69 10.96 -5.77
N ALA A 129 -2.33 12.03 -5.08
CA ALA A 129 -3.21 13.13 -4.73
C ALA A 129 -2.47 14.46 -4.93
N THR A 130 -3.21 15.52 -5.21
CA THR A 130 -2.62 16.86 -5.30
C THR A 130 -2.04 17.28 -3.95
N ALA A 131 -0.94 18.04 -3.96
CA ALA A 131 -0.29 18.52 -2.75
C ALA A 131 -1.21 19.39 -1.87
N SER A 132 -2.19 20.08 -2.49
CA SER A 132 -3.20 20.89 -1.79
C SER A 132 -4.37 20.07 -1.25
N GLY A 133 -4.56 18.83 -1.69
CA GLY A 133 -5.70 17.98 -1.37
C GLY A 133 -5.60 17.30 -0.01
N ARG A 134 -5.84 18.04 1.08
CA ARG A 134 -5.91 17.45 2.43
C ARG A 134 -6.97 16.34 2.47
N GLY A 135 -6.55 15.13 2.87
CA GLY A 135 -7.45 13.98 3.02
C GLY A 135 -7.83 13.25 1.72
N VAL A 136 -7.46 13.76 0.54
CA VAL A 136 -7.85 13.15 -0.75
C VAL A 136 -7.27 11.75 -0.91
N GLY A 137 -5.99 11.55 -0.57
CA GLY A 137 -5.37 10.22 -0.62
C GLY A 137 -6.08 9.19 0.28
N PHE A 138 -6.58 9.63 1.44
CA PHE A 138 -7.36 8.76 2.33
C PHE A 138 -8.71 8.40 1.70
N ALA A 139 -9.42 9.37 1.11
CA ALA A 139 -10.68 9.14 0.41
C ALA A 139 -10.51 8.12 -0.73
N VAL A 140 -9.48 8.28 -1.56
CA VAL A 140 -9.17 7.36 -2.67
C VAL A 140 -8.86 5.95 -2.16
N LYS A 141 -8.05 5.80 -1.10
CA LYS A 141 -7.73 4.49 -0.51
C LYS A 141 -8.96 3.82 0.10
N GLN A 142 -9.86 4.57 0.72
CA GLN A 142 -11.11 4.01 1.24
C GLN A 142 -12.05 3.54 0.12
N THR A 143 -12.08 4.24 -1.02
CA THR A 143 -12.80 3.73 -2.21
C THR A 143 -12.16 2.45 -2.75
N GLN A 144 -10.83 2.34 -2.78
CA GLN A 144 -10.16 1.09 -3.14
C GLN A 144 -10.54 -0.05 -2.17
N ARG A 145 -10.59 0.24 -0.85
CA ARG A 145 -11.00 -0.74 0.17
C ARG A 145 -12.42 -1.25 -0.07
N LEU A 146 -13.39 -0.36 -0.30
CA LEU A 146 -14.77 -0.75 -0.59
C LEU A 146 -14.84 -1.62 -1.86
N TRP A 147 -14.22 -1.14 -2.95
CA TRP A 147 -14.20 -1.85 -4.23
C TRP A 147 -13.62 -3.27 -4.12
N ALA A 148 -12.55 -3.44 -3.34
CA ALA A 148 -11.89 -4.71 -3.10
C ALA A 148 -12.76 -5.67 -2.26
N LEU A 149 -13.34 -5.18 -1.16
CA LEU A 149 -14.21 -5.98 -0.28
C LEU A 149 -15.47 -6.47 -1.00
N GLU A 150 -16.09 -5.62 -1.83
CA GLU A 150 -17.24 -6.01 -2.68
C GLU A 150 -16.92 -7.15 -3.64
N ARG A 151 -15.65 -7.38 -3.94
CA ARG A 151 -15.14 -8.43 -4.83
C ARG A 151 -14.49 -9.59 -4.07
N GLY A 152 -14.68 -9.64 -2.75
CA GLY A 152 -14.24 -10.75 -1.90
C GLY A 152 -12.76 -10.71 -1.51
N ALA A 153 -12.04 -9.63 -1.82
CA ALA A 153 -10.69 -9.43 -1.32
C ALA A 153 -10.71 -9.00 0.15
N THR A 154 -9.76 -9.50 0.92
CA THR A 154 -9.66 -9.26 2.38
C THR A 154 -8.44 -8.42 2.76
N SER A 155 -7.48 -8.29 1.85
CA SER A 155 -6.25 -7.53 2.06
C SER A 155 -5.89 -6.69 0.84
N MET A 156 -5.08 -5.66 1.07
CA MET A 156 -4.49 -4.86 -0.01
C MET A 156 -3.02 -4.62 0.29
N ARG A 157 -2.16 -4.78 -0.72
CA ARG A 157 -0.71 -4.57 -0.59
C ARG A 157 -0.16 -3.61 -1.62
N TRP A 158 0.92 -2.92 -1.27
CA TRP A 158 1.68 -2.04 -2.16
C TRP A 158 3.03 -1.71 -1.55
N THR A 159 3.95 -1.25 -2.38
CA THR A 159 5.25 -0.72 -1.95
C THR A 159 5.24 0.80 -1.80
N PHE A 160 6.07 1.34 -0.91
CA PHE A 160 6.41 2.76 -0.91
C PHE A 160 7.86 3.01 -0.49
N ASP A 161 8.39 4.22 -0.73
CA ASP A 161 9.72 4.61 -0.24
C ASP A 161 9.76 4.76 1.29
N PRO A 162 10.54 3.92 2.01
CA PRO A 162 10.61 4.00 3.47
C PRO A 162 11.17 5.34 3.99
N LEU A 163 11.94 6.10 3.21
CA LEU A 163 12.48 7.38 3.64
C LEU A 163 11.46 8.53 3.54
N VAL A 164 10.35 8.35 2.81
CA VAL A 164 9.32 9.38 2.67
C VAL A 164 8.39 9.34 3.88
N ARG A 165 8.80 10.02 4.96
CA ARG A 165 8.10 10.09 6.27
C ARG A 165 6.61 10.36 6.19
N ARG A 166 6.18 11.31 5.35
CA ARG A 166 4.74 11.62 5.19
C ARG A 166 3.94 10.42 4.68
N ASN A 167 4.53 9.64 3.78
CA ASN A 167 3.89 8.47 3.18
C ASN A 167 3.89 7.30 4.18
N ALA A 168 5.01 7.10 4.88
CA ALA A 168 5.12 6.14 5.97
C ALA A 168 4.05 6.33 7.04
N ARG A 169 3.87 7.55 7.54
CA ARG A 169 2.82 7.86 8.52
C ARG A 169 1.42 7.66 7.94
N PHE A 170 1.20 8.02 6.69
CA PHE A 170 -0.08 7.76 6.01
C PHE A 170 -0.39 6.26 5.96
N ASN A 171 0.57 5.43 5.53
CA ASN A 171 0.36 3.99 5.40
C ASN A 171 0.22 3.30 6.76
N LEU A 172 1.13 3.55 7.71
CA LEU A 172 1.17 2.81 8.98
C LEU A 172 0.19 3.32 10.03
N VAL A 173 -0.02 4.64 10.12
CA VAL A 173 -0.86 5.24 11.18
C VAL A 173 -2.25 5.58 10.67
N LYS A 174 -2.35 6.24 9.51
CA LYS A 174 -3.65 6.69 8.99
C LYS A 174 -4.48 5.55 8.39
N LEU A 175 -3.85 4.63 7.66
CA LEU A 175 -4.51 3.43 7.14
C LEU A 175 -4.42 2.25 8.10
N GLY A 176 -3.34 2.14 8.89
CA GLY A 176 -3.11 1.00 9.78
C GLY A 176 -2.42 -0.19 9.12
N ALA A 177 -1.80 0.00 7.96
CA ALA A 177 -1.08 -1.06 7.24
C ALA A 177 0.17 -1.51 8.02
N VAL A 178 0.62 -2.75 7.83
CA VAL A 178 1.87 -3.30 8.40
C VAL A 178 2.92 -3.38 7.31
N GLY A 179 4.15 -2.96 7.58
CA GLY A 179 5.30 -3.29 6.75
C GLY A 179 5.57 -4.78 6.78
N SER A 180 5.32 -5.47 5.68
CA SER A 180 5.43 -6.92 5.53
C SER A 180 6.81 -7.38 5.05
N GLU A 181 7.46 -6.58 4.21
CA GLU A 181 8.73 -6.92 3.56
C GLU A 181 9.53 -5.64 3.24
N TYR A 182 10.85 -5.69 3.44
CA TYR A 182 11.77 -4.65 3.00
C TYR A 182 12.51 -5.15 1.75
N LEU A 183 12.39 -4.41 0.65
CA LEU A 183 12.91 -4.76 -0.66
C LEU A 183 14.04 -3.80 -1.02
N VAL A 184 15.23 -4.33 -1.24
CA VAL A 184 16.43 -3.57 -1.62
C VAL A 184 16.40 -3.28 -3.13
N ASP A 185 16.59 -2.01 -3.48
CA ASP A 185 16.66 -1.48 -4.85
C ASP A 185 15.63 -2.09 -5.83
N PHE A 186 14.38 -2.14 -5.38
CA PHE A 186 13.34 -2.96 -5.98
C PHE A 186 13.01 -2.63 -7.44
N TYR A 187 13.05 -1.36 -7.82
CA TYR A 187 12.78 -0.89 -9.19
C TYR A 187 14.05 -0.61 -9.99
N GLY A 188 15.24 -0.71 -9.37
CA GLY A 188 16.49 -0.22 -9.95
C GLY A 188 16.49 1.30 -10.19
N PRO A 189 17.31 1.79 -11.14
CA PRO A 189 17.37 3.21 -11.49
C PRO A 189 16.01 3.75 -11.96
N MET A 190 15.57 4.84 -11.33
CA MET A 190 14.32 5.52 -11.67
C MET A 190 14.62 6.90 -12.29
N SER A 191 13.80 7.29 -13.26
CA SER A 191 13.84 8.61 -13.92
C SER A 191 12.44 9.23 -13.89
N ASP A 192 11.90 9.39 -12.69
CA ASP A 192 10.54 9.86 -12.41
C ASP A 192 10.50 11.23 -11.73
N GLY A 193 11.65 11.93 -11.68
CA GLY A 193 11.87 13.24 -11.09
C GLY A 193 11.95 13.23 -9.55
N VAL A 194 11.20 12.37 -8.87
CA VAL A 194 11.10 12.33 -7.40
C VAL A 194 12.11 11.38 -6.77
N ASN A 195 12.46 10.31 -7.48
CA ASN A 195 13.39 9.27 -7.02
C ASN A 195 14.71 9.27 -7.81
N ASP A 196 14.91 10.26 -8.67
CA ASP A 196 16.10 10.34 -9.53
C ASP A 196 17.39 10.38 -8.71
N GLY A 197 18.36 9.55 -9.11
CA GLY A 197 19.70 9.52 -8.52
C GLY A 197 19.81 8.83 -7.16
N ASP A 198 18.77 8.11 -6.72
CA ASP A 198 18.76 7.32 -5.48
C ASP A 198 18.42 5.85 -5.80
N GLU A 199 18.78 4.94 -4.89
CA GLU A 199 18.41 3.53 -4.96
C GLU A 199 16.95 3.36 -4.51
N SER A 200 16.27 2.39 -5.13
CA SER A 200 14.81 2.28 -5.09
C SER A 200 14.30 1.36 -3.99
N ASP A 201 14.83 1.46 -2.77
CA ASP A 201 14.33 0.64 -1.65
C ASP A 201 12.84 0.85 -1.42
N ARG A 202 12.14 -0.26 -1.18
CA ARG A 202 10.71 -0.28 -0.96
C ARG A 202 10.33 -1.03 0.29
N LEU A 203 9.40 -0.44 1.04
CA LEU A 203 8.68 -1.13 2.09
C LEU A 203 7.34 -1.61 1.53
N THR A 204 7.16 -2.91 1.38
CA THR A 204 5.86 -3.52 1.08
C THR A 204 5.00 -3.47 2.33
N VAL A 205 3.82 -2.86 2.23
CA VAL A 205 2.82 -2.87 3.30
C VAL A 205 1.62 -3.71 2.93
N VAL A 206 0.98 -4.29 3.95
CA VAL A 206 -0.30 -4.99 3.85
C VAL A 206 -1.33 -4.29 4.73
N TRP A 207 -2.47 -3.99 4.15
CA TRP A 207 -3.62 -3.39 4.81
C TRP A 207 -4.74 -4.43 4.90
N ASP A 208 -5.12 -4.76 6.13
CA ASP A 208 -6.31 -5.56 6.42
C ASP A 208 -7.57 -4.75 6.13
N LEU A 209 -8.34 -5.19 5.14
CA LEU A 209 -9.55 -4.51 4.72
C LEU A 209 -10.76 -4.89 5.58
N VAL A 210 -10.73 -6.04 6.25
CA VAL A 210 -11.84 -6.57 7.06
C VAL A 210 -11.91 -5.83 8.39
N THR A 211 -10.81 -5.82 9.14
CA THR A 211 -10.77 -5.19 10.48
C THR A 211 -10.66 -3.67 10.39
N GLY A 212 -10.01 -3.14 9.34
CA GLY A 212 -9.84 -1.69 9.15
C GLY A 212 -9.18 -1.00 10.35
N THR A 213 -8.23 -1.69 10.98
CA THR A 213 -7.66 -1.32 12.29
C THR A 213 -6.95 0.03 12.23
N THR A 214 -7.33 0.95 13.12
CA THR A 214 -6.54 2.16 13.38
C THR A 214 -5.47 1.84 14.41
N ARG A 215 -4.23 2.28 14.16
CA ARG A 215 -3.12 2.06 15.11
C ARG A 215 -2.89 3.29 15.97
N ARG A 216 -2.48 3.02 17.21
CA ARG A 216 -2.03 4.05 18.16
C ARG A 216 -0.76 4.71 17.62
N ASP A 217 -0.68 6.02 17.78
CA ASP A 217 0.52 6.80 17.47
C ASP A 217 1.65 6.41 18.46
N ASP A 218 2.88 6.25 17.97
CA ASP A 218 4.07 6.03 18.79
C ASP A 218 4.58 7.39 19.30
N SER A 219 4.60 7.60 20.62
CA SER A 219 4.95 8.88 21.23
C SER A 219 6.45 8.98 21.51
N ALA A 220 6.97 10.20 21.67
CA ALA A 220 8.38 10.40 22.02
C ALA A 220 8.73 9.85 23.41
N ASP A 221 7.77 9.88 24.34
CA ASP A 221 7.94 9.37 25.70
C ASP A 221 8.19 7.86 25.70
N ASP A 222 7.65 7.12 24.72
CA ASP A 222 7.86 5.69 24.55
C ASP A 222 9.33 5.34 24.24
N ARG A 223 10.14 6.31 23.80
CA ARG A 223 11.55 6.13 23.42
C ARG A 223 12.54 6.62 24.48
N ALA A 224 12.07 7.29 25.54
CA ALA A 224 12.94 8.02 26.46
C ALA A 224 13.94 7.13 27.22
N ALA A 225 13.61 5.85 27.41
CA ALA A 225 14.46 4.86 28.08
C ALA A 225 15.19 3.92 27.12
N ALA A 226 15.05 4.08 25.80
CA ALA A 226 15.63 3.20 24.80
C ALA A 226 17.11 3.53 24.53
N ASP A 227 17.92 2.49 24.31
CA ASP A 227 19.34 2.62 24.05
C ASP A 227 19.62 2.99 22.59
N VAL A 228 20.59 3.88 22.36
CA VAL A 228 21.06 4.19 21.00
C VAL A 228 21.92 3.04 20.48
N VAL A 229 21.42 2.31 19.48
CA VAL A 229 22.12 1.16 18.87
C VAL A 229 22.81 1.49 17.55
N ARG A 230 22.37 2.55 16.86
CA ARG A 230 22.99 2.99 15.60
C ARG A 230 22.95 4.50 15.44
N ARG A 231 23.97 5.07 14.80
CA ARG A 231 24.08 6.50 14.47
C ARG A 231 23.72 6.75 13.01
N ALA A 232 23.12 7.91 12.76
CA ALA A 232 22.75 8.36 11.42
C ALA A 232 23.96 9.05 10.75
N PRO A 233 23.91 9.28 9.43
CA PRO A 233 24.92 10.07 8.72
C PRO A 233 25.13 11.48 9.31
N ASP A 234 24.10 12.06 9.94
CA ASP A 234 24.18 13.35 10.64
C ASP A 234 24.81 13.27 12.05
N GLY A 235 25.28 12.10 12.47
CA GLY A 235 25.92 11.85 13.77
C GLY A 235 24.96 11.70 14.96
N SER A 236 23.66 11.98 14.77
CA SER A 236 22.65 11.77 15.82
C SER A 236 22.12 10.32 15.81
N ALA A 237 21.15 10.00 16.67
CA ALA A 237 20.62 8.64 16.74
C ALA A 237 19.85 8.29 15.45
N LEU A 238 20.16 7.11 14.90
CA LEU A 238 19.41 6.50 13.80
C LEU A 238 18.46 5.44 14.31
N ALA A 239 18.94 4.56 15.18
CA ALA A 239 18.14 3.49 15.73
C ALA A 239 18.25 3.46 17.25
N LEU A 240 17.09 3.25 17.89
CA LEU A 240 16.96 3.03 19.32
C LEU A 240 16.35 1.65 19.55
N SER A 241 16.72 0.97 20.61
CA SER A 241 16.09 -0.31 20.98
C SER A 241 15.76 -0.36 22.45
N ASP A 242 14.63 -0.98 22.77
CA ASP A 242 14.35 -1.56 24.08
C ASP A 242 13.80 -2.98 23.91
N ALA A 243 13.72 -3.74 25.01
CA ALA A 243 13.37 -5.16 25.09
C ALA A 243 12.77 -5.84 23.84
N ASP A 244 11.60 -5.39 23.38
CA ASP A 244 10.85 -5.98 22.26
C ASP A 244 10.61 -5.03 21.07
N ARG A 245 11.23 -3.84 21.08
CA ARG A 245 10.96 -2.79 20.10
C ARG A 245 12.24 -2.19 19.55
N LEU A 246 12.18 -1.85 18.28
CA LEU A 246 13.22 -1.12 17.59
C LEU A 246 12.60 0.11 16.96
N TRP A 247 13.21 1.27 17.18
CA TRP A 247 12.86 2.48 16.47
C TRP A 247 13.93 2.81 15.45
N CYS A 248 13.51 3.28 14.27
CA CYS A 248 14.42 3.75 13.22
C CYS A 248 13.97 5.12 12.72
N ARG A 249 14.84 6.13 12.86
CA ARG A 249 14.62 7.47 12.32
C ARG A 249 14.87 7.49 10.82
N VAL A 250 14.16 8.36 10.12
CA VAL A 250 14.45 8.73 8.73
C VAL A 250 14.66 10.25 8.61
N PRO A 251 15.23 10.75 7.49
CA PRO A 251 15.35 12.19 7.26
C PRO A 251 14.02 12.94 7.38
N GLU A 252 14.10 14.22 7.71
CA GLU A 252 12.90 15.08 7.80
C GLU A 252 12.16 15.16 6.46
N ASP A 253 12.92 15.40 5.37
CA ASP A 253 12.43 15.43 4.00
C ASP A 253 13.48 14.86 3.04
N ILE A 254 13.37 13.56 2.74
CA ILE A 254 14.27 12.89 1.79
C ILE A 254 14.18 13.47 0.37
N VAL A 255 13.02 14.01 -0.04
CA VAL A 255 12.85 14.53 -1.40
C VAL A 255 13.65 15.82 -1.55
N ALA A 256 13.56 16.71 -0.56
CA ALA A 256 14.40 17.91 -0.53
C ALA A 256 15.89 17.55 -0.40
N LEU A 257 16.23 16.54 0.41
CA LEU A 257 17.61 16.10 0.60
C LEU A 257 18.23 15.56 -0.69
N ARG A 258 17.52 14.73 -1.48
CA ARG A 258 18.01 14.24 -2.78
C ARG A 258 18.38 15.37 -3.74
N ALA A 259 17.57 16.43 -3.76
CA ALA A 259 17.84 17.57 -4.63
C ALA A 259 19.03 18.41 -4.16
N ALA A 260 19.22 18.52 -2.84
CA ALA A 260 20.26 19.36 -2.24
C ALA A 260 21.62 18.65 -2.11
N ASP A 261 21.62 17.39 -1.70
CA ASP A 261 22.80 16.56 -1.44
C ASP A 261 22.50 15.07 -1.72
N PRO A 262 22.65 14.62 -2.98
CA PRO A 262 22.39 13.23 -3.38
C PRO A 262 23.27 12.21 -2.64
N ALA A 263 24.51 12.58 -2.30
CA ALA A 263 25.42 11.68 -1.60
C ALA A 263 24.94 11.43 -0.16
N LEU A 264 24.56 12.49 0.55
CA LEU A 264 23.99 12.35 1.89
C LEU A 264 22.64 11.61 1.85
N ALA A 265 21.81 11.82 0.81
CA ALA A 265 20.57 11.06 0.63
C ALA A 265 20.83 9.55 0.49
N LEU A 266 21.88 9.17 -0.26
CA LEU A 266 22.30 7.79 -0.44
C LEU A 266 22.88 7.19 0.86
N ASP A 267 23.68 7.95 1.60
CA ASP A 267 24.19 7.51 2.91
C ASP A 267 23.02 7.21 3.88
N TRP A 268 21.97 8.03 3.85
CA TRP A 268 20.74 7.79 4.61
C TRP A 268 20.00 6.54 4.15
N ARG A 269 19.92 6.29 2.84
CA ARG A 269 19.34 5.08 2.26
C ARG A 269 20.04 3.84 2.77
N HIS A 270 21.37 3.80 2.70
CA HIS A 270 22.16 2.65 3.16
C HIS A 270 22.03 2.46 4.67
N ALA A 271 22.09 3.55 5.45
CA ALA A 271 21.98 3.46 6.91
C ALA A 271 20.61 2.91 7.36
N VAL A 272 19.51 3.35 6.75
CA VAL A 272 18.17 2.84 7.04
C VAL A 272 17.99 1.40 6.52
N ARG A 273 18.55 1.08 5.35
CA ARG A 273 18.55 -0.28 4.79
C ARG A 273 19.14 -1.28 5.76
N GLU A 274 20.28 -0.97 6.36
CA GLU A 274 20.93 -1.87 7.32
C GLU A 274 20.00 -2.15 8.52
N VAL A 275 19.42 -1.10 9.13
CA VAL A 275 18.49 -1.26 10.25
C VAL A 275 17.27 -2.10 9.89
N PHE A 276 16.65 -1.83 8.74
CA PHE A 276 15.47 -2.58 8.31
C PHE A 276 15.80 -4.02 7.91
N SER A 277 16.93 -4.26 7.25
CA SER A 277 17.33 -5.62 6.84
C SER A 277 17.55 -6.50 8.07
N ASP A 278 18.30 -6.00 9.05
CA ASP A 278 18.55 -6.69 10.32
C ASP A 278 17.22 -6.98 11.05
N ALA A 279 16.38 -5.95 11.22
CA ALA A 279 15.11 -6.08 11.93
C ALA A 279 14.14 -7.06 11.26
N TYR A 280 14.03 -7.05 9.93
CA TYR A 280 13.13 -7.94 9.21
C TYR A 280 13.60 -9.40 9.25
N ALA A 281 14.92 -9.63 9.22
CA ALA A 281 15.52 -10.94 9.42
C ALA A 281 15.23 -11.51 10.82
N GLU A 282 15.17 -10.64 11.84
CA GLU A 282 14.78 -11.02 13.21
C GLU A 282 13.27 -11.18 13.42
N GLY A 283 12.46 -10.90 12.39
CA GLY A 283 11.01 -11.03 12.42
C GLY A 283 10.27 -9.81 12.97
N LEU A 284 10.95 -8.67 13.15
CA LEU A 284 10.30 -7.40 13.44
C LEU A 284 9.66 -6.85 12.16
N ARG A 285 8.58 -6.10 12.31
CA ARG A 285 7.84 -5.46 11.21
C ARG A 285 7.53 -4.01 11.56
N ALA A 286 7.55 -3.14 10.55
CA ALA A 286 7.19 -1.74 10.74
C ALA A 286 5.67 -1.63 11.00
N THR A 287 5.28 -1.21 12.20
CA THR A 287 3.88 -1.21 12.63
C THR A 287 3.30 0.19 12.85
N ALA A 288 4.14 1.18 13.16
CA ALA A 288 3.73 2.57 13.34
C ALA A 288 4.85 3.55 12.92
N MET A 289 4.50 4.84 12.88
CA MET A 289 5.47 5.92 12.73
C MET A 289 5.08 7.14 13.56
N SER A 290 5.99 7.58 14.41
CA SER A 290 5.83 8.78 15.21
C SER A 290 5.72 10.04 14.35
N ARG A 291 5.17 11.11 14.92
CA ARG A 291 5.08 12.39 14.21
C ARG A 291 6.44 12.91 13.82
N ASP A 292 7.45 12.80 14.68
CA ASP A 292 8.81 13.33 14.51
C ASP A 292 9.73 12.48 13.62
N GLY A 293 9.24 11.38 13.03
CA GLY A 293 9.95 10.67 11.97
C GLY A 293 10.64 9.37 12.38
N TRP A 294 10.17 8.73 13.45
CA TRP A 294 10.65 7.43 13.89
C TRP A 294 9.66 6.35 13.51
N TYR A 295 10.11 5.34 12.77
CA TYR A 295 9.39 4.08 12.68
C TYR A 295 9.43 3.37 14.02
N LEU A 296 8.34 2.68 14.35
CA LEU A 296 8.31 1.64 15.37
C LEU A 296 8.26 0.28 14.65
N LEU A 297 9.23 -0.57 14.95
CA LEU A 297 9.32 -1.94 14.51
C LEU A 297 9.11 -2.88 15.69
N THR A 298 8.13 -3.77 15.58
CA THR A 298 7.77 -4.73 16.62
C THR A 298 7.54 -6.09 16.02
N ARG A 299 7.59 -7.14 16.83
CA ARG A 299 7.16 -8.46 16.38
C ARG A 299 5.64 -8.40 16.13
N PRO A 300 5.16 -8.73 14.92
CA PRO A 300 3.74 -8.73 14.64
C PRO A 300 3.04 -9.78 15.52
N SER A 301 1.88 -9.45 16.07
CA SER A 301 1.00 -10.44 16.70
C SER A 301 0.62 -11.53 15.67
N PRO A 302 0.42 -12.79 16.09
CA PRO A 302 0.13 -13.90 15.18
C PRO A 302 -1.12 -13.71 14.31
N ASP A 303 -2.02 -12.79 14.67
CA ASP A 303 -3.25 -12.49 13.93
C ASP A 303 -3.06 -11.48 12.77
N LEU A 304 -1.85 -10.98 12.53
CA LEU A 304 -1.62 -10.02 11.45
C LEU A 304 -1.52 -10.74 10.09
N PRO A 305 -2.12 -10.17 9.03
CA PRO A 305 -2.01 -10.74 7.70
C PRO A 305 -0.55 -10.69 7.25
N THR A 306 0.09 -11.85 7.21
CA THR A 306 1.33 -12.05 6.46
C THR A 306 0.98 -12.09 4.99
N ALA A 307 1.71 -11.33 4.16
CA ALA A 307 1.71 -11.59 2.72
C ALA A 307 2.05 -13.07 2.53
N GLY A 308 1.32 -13.77 1.65
CA GLY A 308 1.62 -15.15 1.31
C GLY A 308 3.08 -15.23 0.90
N VAL A 309 3.90 -15.88 1.73
CA VAL A 309 5.27 -16.21 1.34
C VAL A 309 5.09 -17.29 0.28
N GLY A 310 5.10 -16.89 -0.99
CA GLY A 310 5.18 -17.82 -2.09
C GLY A 310 6.38 -18.73 -1.85
N ALA A 311 6.12 -20.00 -1.58
CA ALA A 311 7.17 -21.01 -1.54
C ALA A 311 7.98 -20.89 -2.83
N GLU A 312 9.30 -20.70 -2.72
CA GLU A 312 10.20 -20.74 -3.87
C GLU A 312 10.02 -22.08 -4.59
N ALA A 313 9.25 -22.06 -5.68
CA ALA A 313 9.27 -23.14 -6.64
C ALA A 313 10.60 -23.05 -7.36
N THR A 314 11.55 -23.90 -6.99
CA THR A 314 12.78 -24.14 -7.72
C THR A 314 12.41 -24.65 -9.12
N VAL A 315 12.31 -23.75 -10.10
CA VAL A 315 12.09 -24.14 -11.50
C VAL A 315 13.44 -24.51 -12.09
N ALA A 316 13.68 -25.81 -12.19
CA ALA A 316 14.73 -26.37 -13.03
C ALA A 316 14.50 -25.93 -14.48
N THR A 317 15.47 -25.24 -15.05
CA THR A 317 15.49 -24.82 -16.46
C THR A 317 15.68 -26.06 -17.34
N THR A 318 14.59 -26.59 -17.87
CA THR A 318 14.61 -27.40 -19.11
C THR A 318 14.00 -26.57 -20.23
N GLY A 319 14.82 -26.28 -21.23
CA GLY A 319 14.51 -25.36 -22.32
C GLY A 319 13.35 -25.82 -23.21
N ALA A 320 12.50 -24.85 -23.55
CA ALA A 320 11.66 -24.90 -24.74
C ALA A 320 11.58 -23.48 -25.33
N THR A 321 12.12 -23.33 -26.54
CA THR A 321 12.11 -22.11 -27.34
C THR A 321 10.73 -21.91 -27.96
N SER A 322 10.05 -20.82 -27.59
CA SER A 322 8.87 -20.32 -28.33
C SER A 322 9.22 -19.00 -28.99
N LYS A 323 9.19 -19.01 -30.34
CA LYS A 323 9.42 -17.87 -31.22
C LYS A 323 8.27 -16.87 -31.11
N ILE A 324 8.57 -15.59 -30.87
CA ILE A 324 7.65 -14.47 -31.13
C ILE A 324 8.26 -13.63 -32.26
N SER A 325 7.44 -13.35 -33.26
CA SER A 325 7.77 -12.80 -34.59
C SER A 325 8.30 -11.36 -34.54
N CYS A 326 9.41 -11.11 -35.24
CA CYS A 326 9.81 -9.78 -35.70
C CYS A 326 8.78 -9.24 -36.71
N GLY A 327 8.52 -7.93 -36.64
CA GLY A 327 7.76 -7.20 -37.67
C GLY A 327 8.60 -6.95 -38.93
N PRO A 328 7.98 -6.69 -40.09
CA PRO A 328 8.71 -6.36 -41.29
C PRO A 328 9.26 -4.94 -41.23
N ALA A 329 10.55 -4.82 -41.55
CA ALA A 329 11.15 -3.59 -42.02
C ALA A 329 10.53 -3.20 -43.37
N SER A 330 10.20 -1.92 -43.55
CA SER A 330 10.08 -1.31 -44.87
C SER A 330 10.79 0.03 -44.85
N GLU A 331 11.96 0.04 -45.48
CA GLU A 331 12.67 1.23 -45.95
C GLU A 331 11.92 1.86 -47.15
N GLY A 332 12.01 3.19 -47.24
CA GLY A 332 12.24 3.91 -48.51
C GLY A 332 11.06 4.14 -49.46
N LEU A 333 10.48 5.35 -49.40
CA LEU A 333 10.63 6.41 -50.41
C LEU A 333 10.06 7.74 -49.88
#